data_AF-A0A496RW84-F1
#
_entry.id   AF-A0A496RW84-F1
#
_cell.length_a   1.000
_cell.length_b   1.000
_cell.length_c   1.000
_cell.angle_alpha   90.00
_cell.angle_beta   90.00
_cell.angle_gamma   90.00
#
_symmetry.space_group_name_H-M   'P 1'
#
loop_
_entity.id
_entity.type
_entity.pdbx_description
1 polymer ?
#
loop_
_entity_poly.entity_id
_entity_poly.type
_entity_poly.pdbx_seq_one_letter_code
_entity_poly.pdbx_strand_id
1 'polypeptide(L)'
;NLCPGDAKCLIALNRREGEFERYKGEEAAIVGIVDCGECEGNRNRAVLSFSLLKMQLAALNETVDAIHVGTCIMNFCPRKDHILEALKEKAGVEVIEGTHKYMPPTIF
;
A
#
# COMPACT_ATOMS: atom_id res chain seq x y z
N ASN A 1 13.96 -4.17 2.08
CA ASN A 1 12.90 -3.26 1.57
C ASN A 1 13.34 -2.54 0.29
N LEU A 2 12.66 -2.70 -0.87
CA LEU A 2 12.98 -1.97 -2.14
C LEU A 2 12.06 -0.76 -2.38
N CYS A 3 11.00 -0.59 -1.58
CA CYS A 3 10.05 0.50 -1.73
C CYS A 3 10.40 1.60 -0.73
N PRO A 4 10.90 2.77 -1.16
CA PRO A 4 11.17 3.86 -0.23
C PRO A 4 9.89 4.55 0.27
N GLY A 5 8.70 4.13 -0.21
CA GLY A 5 7.42 4.49 0.39
C GLY A 5 7.08 5.98 0.28
N ASP A 6 7.52 6.65 -0.77
CA ASP A 6 7.72 8.10 -0.74
C ASP A 6 7.25 8.75 -2.05
N ALA A 7 8.15 9.20 -2.93
CA ALA A 7 7.78 10.21 -3.93
C ALA A 7 6.81 9.69 -5.00
N LYS A 8 7.02 8.48 -5.52
CA LYS A 8 6.26 7.97 -6.68
C LYS A 8 4.80 7.68 -6.34
N CYS A 9 4.52 7.08 -5.18
CA CYS A 9 3.15 6.83 -4.73
C CYS A 9 2.41 8.14 -4.44
N LEU A 10 3.06 9.08 -3.74
CA LEU A 10 2.47 10.38 -3.42
C LEU A 10 2.19 11.22 -4.68
N ILE A 11 3.14 11.28 -5.62
CA ILE A 11 2.97 11.98 -6.89
C ILE A 11 1.86 11.32 -7.73
N ALA A 12 1.79 9.99 -7.77
CA ALA A 12 0.74 9.29 -8.50
C ALA A 12 -0.64 9.56 -7.90
N LEU A 13 -0.78 9.60 -6.58
CA LEU A 13 -2.04 10.01 -5.96
C LEU A 13 -2.38 11.45 -6.34
N ASN A 14 -1.46 12.40 -6.17
CA ASN A 14 -1.70 13.82 -6.46
C ASN A 14 -2.11 14.08 -7.91
N ARG A 15 -1.54 13.32 -8.85
CA ARG A 15 -1.89 13.40 -10.29
C ARG A 15 -3.04 12.50 -10.69
N ARG A 16 -3.56 11.67 -9.77
CA ARG A 16 -4.55 10.62 -10.03
C ARG A 16 -4.13 9.74 -11.20
N GLU A 17 -2.95 9.12 -11.10
CA GLU A 17 -2.36 8.24 -12.12
C GLU A 17 -2.18 6.81 -11.60
N GLY A 18 -2.21 5.83 -12.51
CA GLY A 18 -2.10 4.42 -12.14
C GLY A 18 -3.36 3.93 -11.44
N GLU A 19 -3.21 3.18 -10.35
CA GLU A 19 -4.35 2.67 -9.59
C GLU A 19 -5.13 3.79 -8.88
N PHE A 20 -4.55 4.98 -8.75
CA PHE A 20 -5.23 6.16 -8.19
C PHE A 20 -6.17 6.86 -9.19
N GLU A 21 -6.21 6.45 -10.47
CA GLU A 21 -7.16 7.00 -11.46
C GLU A 21 -8.62 6.81 -11.05
N ARG A 22 -8.89 5.78 -10.23
CA ARG A 22 -10.21 5.50 -9.68
C ARG A 22 -10.76 6.59 -8.76
N TYR A 23 -9.90 7.44 -8.21
CA TYR A 23 -10.29 8.54 -7.31
C TYR A 23 -10.37 9.89 -8.04
N LYS A 24 -10.54 9.90 -9.37
CA LYS A 24 -10.73 11.13 -10.14
C LYS A 24 -12.07 11.77 -9.79
N GLY A 25 -12.04 13.05 -9.40
CA GLY A 25 -13.23 13.76 -8.94
C GLY A 25 -13.56 13.55 -7.47
N GLU A 26 -12.74 12.79 -6.74
CA GLU A 26 -12.89 12.53 -5.31
C GLU A 26 -11.71 13.12 -4.52
N GLU A 27 -11.99 13.56 -3.30
CA GLU A 27 -10.95 13.90 -2.33
C GLU A 27 -10.36 12.61 -1.77
N ALA A 28 -9.11 12.32 -2.13
CA ALA A 28 -8.38 11.16 -1.67
C ALA A 28 -7.01 11.60 -1.16
N ALA A 29 -6.65 11.08 0.02
CA ALA A 29 -5.39 11.34 0.71
C ALA A 29 -4.78 10.02 1.20
N ILE A 30 -3.45 9.94 1.23
CA ILE A 30 -2.75 8.86 1.93
C ILE A 30 -2.66 9.26 3.40
N VAL A 31 -3.30 8.49 4.27
CA VAL A 31 -3.27 8.70 5.74
C VAL A 31 -2.21 7.87 6.45
N GLY A 32 -1.57 6.94 5.74
CA GLY A 32 -0.48 6.12 6.28
C GLY A 32 0.17 5.24 5.24
N ILE A 33 1.46 4.97 5.45
CA ILE A 33 2.25 4.03 4.65
C ILE A 33 2.94 3.09 5.64
N VAL A 34 2.81 1.79 5.43
CA VAL A 34 3.43 0.77 6.27
C VAL A 34 4.34 -0.12 5.45
N ASP A 35 5.40 -0.59 6.08
CA ASP A 35 6.25 -1.62 5.51
C ASP A 35 5.63 -3.01 5.68
N CYS A 36 5.85 -3.89 4.70
CA CYS A 36 5.44 -5.30 4.81
C CYS A 36 6.21 -6.03 5.92
N GLY A 37 7.34 -5.46 6.34
CA GLY A 37 8.18 -5.90 7.43
C GLY A 37 8.82 -7.22 7.08
N GLU A 38 9.50 -7.35 5.93
CA GLU A 38 10.42 -8.43 5.54
C GLU A 38 10.05 -9.91 5.86
N CYS A 39 10.25 -10.79 4.88
CA CYS A 39 9.70 -12.15 4.87
C CYS A 39 10.45 -13.20 5.74
N GLU A 40 10.82 -12.88 6.97
CA GLU A 40 11.37 -13.85 7.94
C GLU A 40 10.27 -14.79 8.49
N GLY A 41 9.67 -15.57 7.60
CA GLY A 41 8.79 -16.70 7.95
C GLY A 41 7.36 -16.38 8.38
N ASN A 42 6.96 -15.11 8.54
CA ASN A 42 5.61 -14.76 9.01
C ASN A 42 4.79 -13.96 8.00
N ARG A 43 3.75 -14.58 7.39
CA ARG A 43 2.83 -13.93 6.45
C ARG A 43 1.98 -12.80 7.08
N ASN A 44 1.86 -12.79 8.41
CA ASN A 44 1.04 -11.82 9.14
C ASN A 44 1.81 -10.57 9.57
N ARG A 45 3.09 -10.42 9.22
CA ARG A 45 3.88 -9.25 9.65
C ARG A 45 3.32 -7.94 9.11
N ALA A 46 2.86 -7.92 7.85
CA ALA A 46 2.15 -6.78 7.28
C ALA A 46 0.85 -6.46 8.03
N VAL A 47 0.10 -7.49 8.45
CA VAL A 47 -1.16 -7.32 9.23
C VAL A 47 -0.88 -6.66 10.58
N LEU A 48 0.25 -6.98 11.23
CA LEU A 48 0.65 -6.33 12.47
C LEU A 48 0.97 -4.85 12.26
N SER A 49 1.71 -4.51 11.19
CA SER A 49 1.99 -3.11 10.82
C SER A 49 0.70 -2.31 10.59
N PHE A 50 -0.26 -2.88 9.86
CA PHE A 50 -1.57 -2.24 9.66
C PHE A 50 -2.40 -2.16 10.95
N SER A 51 -2.30 -3.15 11.84
CA SER A 51 -2.98 -3.14 13.13
C SER A 51 -2.48 -1.99 14.01
N LEU A 52 -1.17 -1.73 14.01
CA LEU A 52 -0.59 -0.58 14.70
C LEU A 52 -1.07 0.74 14.08
N LEU A 53 -1.03 0.87 12.75
CA LEU A 53 -1.54 2.05 12.05
C LEU A 53 -3.02 2.31 12.39
N LYS A 54 -3.86 1.26 12.38
CA LYS A 54 -5.26 1.35 12.77
C LYS A 54 -5.43 1.90 14.19
N MET A 55 -4.62 1.46 15.15
CA MET A 55 -4.67 2.00 16.52
C MET A 55 -4.33 3.49 16.57
N GLN A 56 -3.34 3.94 15.78
CA GLN A 56 -2.95 5.35 15.71
C GLN A 56 -4.05 6.21 15.06
N LEU A 57 -4.64 5.75 13.95
CA LEU A 57 -5.73 6.45 13.27
C LEU A 57 -6.99 6.52 14.15
N ALA A 58 -7.33 5.42 14.81
CA ALA A 58 -8.48 5.38 15.72
C ALA A 58 -8.36 6.39 16.87
N ALA A 59 -7.14 6.63 17.39
CA ALA A 59 -6.92 7.64 18.42
C ALA A 59 -7.17 9.08 17.93
N LEU A 60 -7.19 9.29 16.61
CA LEU A 60 -7.49 10.56 15.95
C LEU A 60 -8.91 10.60 15.36
N ASN A 61 -9.75 9.60 15.65
CA ASN A 61 -11.06 9.39 15.03
C ASN A 61 -11.03 9.24 13.50
N GLU A 62 -9.92 8.72 12.95
CA GLU A 62 -9.71 8.49 11.52
C GLU A 62 -9.77 7.01 11.15
N THR A 63 -10.04 6.73 9.87
CA THR A 63 -10.04 5.38 9.29
C THR A 63 -9.51 5.39 7.85
N VAL A 64 -9.50 4.24 7.20
CA VAL A 64 -9.18 4.08 5.77
C VAL A 64 -10.34 3.43 5.02
N ASP A 65 -10.51 3.81 3.75
CA ASP A 65 -11.49 3.19 2.85
C ASP A 65 -10.89 2.04 2.04
N ALA A 66 -9.58 2.10 1.77
CA ALA A 66 -8.86 1.11 0.98
C ALA A 66 -7.39 1.01 1.37
N ILE A 67 -6.81 -0.16 1.09
CA ILE A 67 -5.37 -0.44 1.22
C ILE A 67 -4.82 -0.67 -0.17
N HIS A 68 -3.88 0.17 -0.60
CA HIS A 68 -3.09 -0.09 -1.79
C HIS A 68 -1.80 -0.84 -1.47
N VAL A 69 -1.60 -2.00 -2.11
CA VAL A 69 -0.33 -2.74 -2.06
C VAL A 69 0.60 -2.14 -3.10
N GLY A 70 1.72 -1.56 -2.65
CA GLY A 70 2.62 -0.80 -3.52
C GLY A 70 3.08 -1.57 -4.77
N THR A 71 3.16 -0.87 -5.91
CA THR A 71 3.64 -1.44 -7.19
C THR A 71 4.98 -2.17 -7.06
N CYS A 72 5.88 -1.67 -6.19
CA CYS A 72 7.16 -2.33 -5.91
C CYS A 72 6.99 -3.73 -5.29
N ILE A 73 6.01 -3.93 -4.41
CA ILE A 73 5.69 -5.26 -3.84
C ILE A 73 5.10 -6.13 -4.95
N MET A 74 4.15 -5.59 -5.72
CA MET A 74 3.46 -6.32 -6.79
C MET A 74 4.40 -6.83 -7.88
N ASN A 75 5.46 -6.09 -8.19
CA ASN A 75 6.40 -6.44 -9.25
C ASN A 75 7.62 -7.21 -8.76
N PHE A 76 8.11 -6.97 -7.54
CA PHE A 76 9.43 -7.48 -7.12
C PHE A 76 9.39 -8.41 -5.91
N CYS A 77 8.28 -8.49 -5.17
CA CYS A 77 8.20 -9.39 -4.02
C CYS A 77 7.87 -10.82 -4.47
N PRO A 78 8.72 -11.82 -4.19
CA PRO A 78 8.44 -13.22 -4.52
C PRO A 78 7.32 -13.83 -3.67
N ARG A 79 6.88 -13.14 -2.61
CA ARG A 79 5.83 -13.57 -1.68
C ARG A 79 4.63 -12.64 -1.66
N LYS A 80 4.43 -11.85 -2.72
CA LYS A 80 3.31 -10.91 -2.83
C LYS A 80 1.96 -11.58 -2.58
N ASP A 81 1.76 -12.80 -3.06
CA ASP A 81 0.49 -13.53 -2.93
C ASP A 81 0.17 -13.86 -1.48
N HIS A 82 1.18 -14.22 -0.68
CA HIS A 82 1.00 -14.48 0.76
C HIS A 82 0.61 -13.19 1.51
N ILE A 83 1.16 -12.05 1.11
CA ILE A 83 0.82 -10.75 1.68
C ILE A 83 -0.62 -10.38 1.30
N LEU A 84 -0.98 -10.54 0.02
CA LEU A 84 -2.31 -10.25 -0.49
C LEU A 84 -3.37 -11.12 0.18
N GLU A 85 -3.12 -12.42 0.32
CA GLU A 85 -4.02 -13.34 1.01
C GLU A 85 -4.25 -12.89 2.46
N ALA A 86 -3.17 -12.64 3.21
CA ALA A 86 -3.27 -12.19 4.60
C ALA A 86 -3.99 -10.85 4.76
N LEU A 87 -3.75 -9.89 3.86
CA LEU A 87 -4.44 -8.61 3.87
C LEU A 87 -5.92 -8.76 3.50
N LYS A 88 -6.25 -9.48 2.41
CA LYS A 88 -7.63 -9.71 2.00
C LYS A 88 -8.43 -10.46 3.07
N GLU A 89 -7.79 -11.35 3.83
CA GLU A 89 -8.42 -12.07 4.95
C GLU A 89 -8.71 -11.16 6.16
N LYS A 90 -7.88 -10.14 6.43
CA LYS A 90 -7.90 -9.38 7.70
C LYS A 90 -8.23 -7.89 7.60
N ALA A 91 -8.13 -7.27 6.43
CA ALA A 91 -8.20 -5.81 6.28
C ALA A 91 -9.58 -5.23 6.64
N GLY A 92 -10.66 -5.92 6.27
CA GLY A 92 -12.03 -5.41 6.43
C GLY A 92 -12.38 -4.21 5.52
N VAL A 93 -11.46 -3.84 4.62
CA VAL A 93 -11.59 -2.78 3.61
C VAL A 93 -11.07 -3.30 2.27
N GLU A 94 -11.31 -2.58 1.17
CA GLU A 94 -10.84 -2.99 -0.15
C GLU A 94 -9.30 -3.07 -0.17
N VAL A 95 -8.75 -4.17 -0.69
CA VAL A 95 -7.31 -4.33 -0.91
C VAL A 95 -7.05 -4.25 -2.41
N ILE A 96 -6.35 -3.19 -2.81
CA ILE A 96 -6.08 -2.81 -4.18
C ILE A 96 -4.64 -3.15 -4.52
N GLU A 97 -4.45 -3.81 -5.66
CA GLU A 97 -3.14 -4.26 -6.11
C GLU A 97 -2.48 -3.18 -6.97
N GLY A 98 -1.41 -2.56 -6.45
CA GLY A 98 -0.64 -1.54 -7.14
C GLY A 98 -0.91 -0.12 -6.63
N THR A 99 -0.03 0.79 -7.03
CA THR A 99 -0.13 2.23 -6.74
C THR A 99 0.13 3.03 -8.02
N HIS A 100 1.39 3.30 -8.32
CA HIS A 100 1.80 4.10 -9.46
C HIS A 100 2.17 3.23 -10.68
N LYS A 101 2.08 3.80 -11.88
CA LYS A 101 2.58 3.19 -13.13
C LYS A 101 4.05 3.52 -13.45
N TYR A 102 4.71 4.33 -12.63
CA TYR A 102 6.07 4.81 -12.91
C TYR A 102 7.13 3.71 -12.81
N MET A 103 7.62 3.23 -13.95
CA MET A 103 8.82 2.41 -14.06
C MET A 103 9.88 3.19 -14.83
N PRO A 104 11.13 3.27 -14.33
CA PRO A 104 12.19 3.91 -15.09
C PRO A 104 12.43 3.10 -16.39
N PRO A 105 12.40 3.72 -17.58
CA PRO A 105 12.64 3.02 -18.83
C PRO A 105 14.11 2.57 -18.95
N THR A 106 15.02 3.33 -18.34
CA THR A 106 16.42 2.97 -18.16
C THR A 106 16.87 3.41 -16.75
N ILE A 107 17.83 2.68 -16.18
CA ILE A 107 18.45 3.02 -14.88
C ILE A 107 19.78 3.76 -15.04
N PHE A 108 20.24 3.91 -16.29
CA PHE A 108 21.36 4.71 -16.77
C PHE A 108 20.98 5.36 -18.09
#